data_AF-Q2K1Q0-F1
#
_entry.id   AF-Q2K1Q0-F1
#
_cell.length_a   1.000
_cell.length_b   1.000
_cell.length_c   1.000
_cell.angle_alpha   90.00
_cell.angle_beta   90.00
_cell.angle_gamma   90.00
#
_symmetry.space_group_name_H-M   'P 1'
#
loop_
_entity.id
_entity.type
_entity.pdbx_description
1 polymer ?
#
loop_
_entity_poly.entity_id
_entity_poly.type
_entity_poly.pdbx_seq_one_letter_code
_entity_poly.pdbx_strand_id
1 'polypeptide(L)'
;MLTTRNGDNLRARPMSAYSAQLENAVYFLTDLASHKDDEVARWPNVCLAFADTKAQKYLSVSGTAEVQNDREKIRELWATPAKAWWDNPDDPSIRILKVTPSSAEYWDSPGTIISYIKMAAAAVTNSKPDMGDNAEVTL
;
A
#
# COMPACT_ATOMS: atom_id res chain seq x y z
N MET A 1 -1.69 -3.78 -0.95
CA MET A 1 -3.06 -3.70 -1.51
C MET A 1 -3.50 -2.24 -1.50
N LEU A 2 -4.11 -1.77 -2.58
CA LEU A 2 -4.83 -0.49 -2.62
C LEU A 2 -6.32 -0.76 -2.42
N THR A 3 -6.94 -0.05 -1.49
CA THR A 3 -8.39 -0.07 -1.24
C THR A 3 -9.00 1.27 -1.60
N THR A 4 -9.98 1.25 -2.49
CA THR A 4 -10.78 2.41 -2.91
C THR A 4 -12.26 2.20 -2.57
N ARG A 5 -13.04 3.28 -2.55
CA ARG A 5 -14.50 3.23 -2.41
C ARG A 5 -15.18 3.07 -3.77
N ASN A 6 -16.17 2.20 -3.86
CA ASN A 6 -17.03 2.02 -5.03
C ASN A 6 -18.50 2.01 -4.58
N GLY A 7 -19.16 3.16 -4.69
CA GLY A 7 -20.49 3.36 -4.11
C GLY A 7 -20.42 3.19 -2.60
N ASP A 8 -21.17 2.25 -2.04
CA ASP A 8 -21.13 1.93 -0.60
C ASP A 8 -20.20 0.76 -0.25
N ASN A 9 -19.50 0.20 -1.24
CA ASN A 9 -18.57 -0.91 -1.05
C ASN A 9 -17.11 -0.43 -1.04
N LEU A 10 -16.24 -1.24 -0.44
CA LEU A 10 -14.78 -1.09 -0.53
C LEU A 10 -14.21 -2.16 -1.45
N ARG A 11 -13.24 -1.78 -2.29
CA ARG A 11 -12.60 -2.70 -3.22
C ARG A 11 -11.08 -2.66 -3.09
N ALA A 12 -10.53 -3.72 -2.52
CA ALA A 12 -9.08 -3.93 -2.41
C ALA A 12 -8.52 -4.63 -3.66
N ARG A 13 -7.31 -4.25 -4.10
CA ARG A 13 -6.58 -4.97 -5.15
C ARG A 13 -5.05 -4.92 -4.99
N PRO A 14 -4.31 -5.94 -5.44
CA PRO A 14 -2.86 -5.92 -5.40
C PRO A 14 -2.35 -4.93 -6.44
N MET A 15 -1.34 -4.15 -6.06
CA MET A 15 -0.66 -3.19 -6.93
C MET A 15 0.80 -3.07 -6.51
N SER A 16 1.68 -2.81 -7.48
CA SER A 16 3.10 -2.56 -7.25
C SER A 16 3.30 -1.12 -6.78
N ALA A 17 3.64 -0.97 -5.50
CA ALA A 17 3.87 0.33 -4.88
C ALA A 17 5.32 0.80 -5.07
N TYR A 18 5.49 2.09 -5.35
CA TYR A 18 6.77 2.77 -5.43
C TYR A 18 6.76 3.94 -4.44
N SER A 19 7.48 3.81 -3.33
CA SER A 19 7.55 4.86 -2.31
C SER A 19 8.49 6.00 -2.74
N ALA A 20 8.02 7.24 -2.65
CA ALA A 20 8.81 8.45 -2.85
C ALA A 20 8.71 9.32 -1.60
N GLN A 21 9.57 9.05 -0.62
CA GLN A 21 9.51 9.65 0.71
C GLN A 21 9.66 11.18 0.67
N LEU A 22 10.58 11.70 -0.15
CA LEU A 22 10.81 13.14 -0.29
C LEU A 22 9.61 13.90 -0.87
N GLU A 23 8.74 13.20 -1.58
CA GLU A 23 7.54 13.74 -2.22
C GLU A 23 6.27 13.51 -1.38
N ASN A 24 6.41 12.88 -0.19
CA ASN A 24 5.30 12.33 0.59
C ASN A 24 4.29 11.58 -0.30
N ALA A 25 4.80 10.63 -1.08
CA ALA A 25 4.01 9.94 -2.08
C ALA A 25 4.29 8.44 -2.13
N VAL A 26 3.24 7.68 -2.46
CA VAL A 26 3.34 6.30 -2.94
C VAL A 26 2.72 6.27 -4.33
N TYR A 27 3.54 5.91 -5.31
CA TYR A 27 3.16 5.84 -6.71
C TYR A 27 2.81 4.42 -7.14
N PHE A 28 1.93 4.34 -8.14
CA PHE A 28 1.60 3.12 -8.83
C PHE A 28 1.42 3.40 -10.33
N LEU A 29 1.87 2.47 -11.17
CA LEU A 29 1.50 2.45 -12.58
C LEU A 29 0.13 1.78 -12.75
N THR A 30 -0.73 2.36 -13.59
CA THR A 30 -2.07 1.84 -13.90
C THR A 30 -2.49 2.19 -15.33
N ASP A 31 -3.51 1.54 -15.85
CA ASP A 31 -4.16 1.91 -17.11
C ASP A 31 -5.28 2.95 -16.90
N LEU A 32 -5.42 3.86 -17.87
CA LEU A 32 -6.49 4.86 -17.98
C LEU A 32 -7.91 4.27 -17.91
N ALA A 33 -8.10 3.02 -18.34
CA ALA A 33 -9.41 2.36 -18.38
C ALA A 33 -9.72 1.58 -17.09
N SER A 34 -8.93 1.74 -16.03
CA SER A 34 -9.15 1.01 -14.80
C SER A 34 -10.29 1.62 -14.00
N HIS A 35 -11.26 0.80 -13.56
CA HIS A 35 -12.39 1.23 -12.73
C HIS A 35 -12.01 2.07 -11.49
N LYS A 36 -10.75 2.02 -11.03
CA LYS A 36 -10.26 2.85 -9.92
C LYS A 36 -10.21 4.34 -10.25
N ASP A 37 -10.07 4.73 -11.53
CA ASP A 37 -9.86 6.13 -11.89
C ASP A 37 -11.13 6.94 -11.60
N ASP A 38 -12.28 6.39 -12.00
CA ASP A 38 -13.61 6.93 -11.68
C ASP A 38 -13.95 6.89 -10.18
N GLU A 39 -13.49 5.85 -9.48
CA GLU A 39 -13.67 5.69 -8.04
C GLU A 39 -12.88 6.76 -7.27
N VAL A 40 -11.60 6.94 -7.61
CA VAL A 40 -10.68 7.89 -6.96
C VAL A 40 -11.06 9.34 -7.28
N ALA A 41 -11.50 9.63 -8.51
CA ALA A 41 -11.98 10.96 -8.87
C ALA A 41 -13.22 11.38 -8.05
N ARG A 42 -14.07 10.43 -7.66
CA ARG A 42 -15.26 10.68 -6.83
C ARG A 42 -14.96 10.63 -5.33
N TRP A 43 -14.12 9.70 -4.91
CA TRP A 43 -13.77 9.45 -3.51
C TRP A 43 -12.25 9.28 -3.40
N PRO A 44 -11.50 10.38 -3.22
CA PRO A 44 -10.05 10.33 -3.23
C PRO A 44 -9.45 9.63 -2.01
N ASN A 45 -10.21 9.48 -0.92
CA ASN A 45 -9.73 8.80 0.29
C ASN A 45 -9.51 7.31 0.02
N VAL A 46 -8.29 6.85 0.25
CA VAL A 46 -7.86 5.47 0.04
C VAL A 46 -7.10 4.94 1.24
N CYS A 47 -7.00 3.62 1.30
CA CYS A 47 -6.14 2.91 2.25
C CYS A 47 -5.15 2.03 1.48
N LEU A 48 -3.87 2.11 1.86
CA LEU A 48 -2.84 1.17 1.44
C LEU A 48 -2.54 0.20 2.58
N ALA A 49 -2.64 -1.09 2.32
CA ALA A 49 -2.28 -2.14 3.26
C ALA A 49 -1.07 -2.92 2.76
N PHE A 50 -0.01 -3.00 3.56
CA PHE A 50 1.20 -3.78 3.30
C PHE A 50 1.37 -4.85 4.37
N ALA A 51 1.86 -6.01 3.97
CA ALA A 51 2.11 -7.13 4.87
C ALA A 51 3.39 -7.86 4.45
N ASP A 52 4.35 -7.95 5.37
CA ASP A 52 5.38 -8.97 5.37
C ASP A 52 4.99 -10.04 6.38
N THR A 53 4.28 -11.05 5.89
CA THR A 53 3.77 -12.14 6.75
C THR A 53 4.89 -13.02 7.31
N LYS A 54 6.09 -13.02 6.72
CA LYS A 54 7.22 -13.78 7.25
C LYS A 54 7.82 -13.06 8.46
N ALA A 55 8.06 -11.77 8.31
CA ALA A 55 8.56 -10.90 9.37
C ALA A 55 7.49 -10.51 10.40
N GLN A 56 6.20 -10.80 10.14
CA GLN A 56 5.07 -10.34 10.96
C GLN A 56 5.03 -8.81 11.08
N LYS A 57 5.27 -8.12 9.96
CA LYS A 57 5.19 -6.66 9.87
C LYS A 57 4.02 -6.25 9.01
N TYR A 58 3.24 -5.30 9.50
CA TYR A 58 2.05 -4.81 8.83
C TYR A 58 2.03 -3.29 8.86
N LEU A 59 1.52 -2.69 7.79
CA LEU A 59 1.42 -1.25 7.66
C LEU A 59 0.09 -0.91 6.98
N SER A 60 -0.69 -0.07 7.63
CA SER A 60 -1.90 0.56 7.08
C SER A 60 -1.60 2.04 6.87
N VAL A 61 -1.82 2.55 5.67
CA VAL A 61 -1.63 3.96 5.33
C VAL A 61 -2.94 4.53 4.84
N SER A 62 -3.44 5.56 5.51
CA SER A 62 -4.55 6.37 5.01
C SER A 62 -4.01 7.56 4.24
N GLY A 63 -4.70 7.94 3.16
CA GLY A 63 -4.31 9.09 2.37
C GLY A 63 -5.30 9.39 1.25
N THR A 64 -4.91 10.33 0.39
CA THR A 64 -5.68 10.71 -0.79
C THR A 64 -4.99 10.26 -2.06
N ALA A 65 -5.74 9.70 -3.00
CA ALA A 65 -5.25 9.29 -4.31
C ALA A 65 -5.64 10.30 -5.39
N GLU A 66 -4.75 10.46 -6.37
CA GLU A 66 -4.98 11.24 -7.59
C GLU A 66 -4.41 10.49 -8.81
N VAL A 67 -5.13 10.53 -9.92
CA VAL A 67 -4.66 9.96 -11.19
C VAL A 67 -4.03 11.07 -12.02
N GLN A 68 -2.81 10.83 -12.50
CA GLN A 68 -2.01 11.78 -13.25
C GLN A 68 -1.49 11.16 -14.55
N ASN A 69 -1.25 12.02 -15.54
CA ASN A 69 -0.56 11.66 -16.77
C ASN A 69 0.84 12.28 -16.80
N ASP A 70 1.64 12.00 -15.77
CA ASP A 70 3.03 12.46 -15.66
C ASP A 70 3.95 11.54 -16.45
N ARG A 71 4.37 11.97 -17.65
CA ARG A 71 5.21 11.16 -18.53
C ARG A 71 6.64 11.02 -18.03
N GLU A 72 7.14 11.97 -17.25
CA GLU A 72 8.48 11.89 -16.68
C GLU A 72 8.49 10.85 -15.55
N LYS A 73 7.52 10.92 -14.64
CA LYS A 73 7.36 9.94 -13.56
C LYS A 73 7.07 8.54 -14.08
N ILE A 74 6.28 8.38 -15.16
CA ILE A 74 6.08 7.06 -15.80
C ILE A 74 7.40 6.46 -16.25
N ARG A 75 8.25 7.25 -16.94
CA ARG A 75 9.57 6.78 -17.40
C ARG A 75 10.51 6.48 -16.24
N GLU A 76 10.45 7.26 -15.17
CA GLU A 76 11.21 7.03 -13.94
C GLU A 76 10.82 5.69 -13.27
N LEU A 77 9.52 5.41 -13.15
CA LEU A 77 9.00 4.20 -12.50
C LEU A 77 8.97 2.97 -13.41
N TRP A 78 9.25 3.13 -14.70
CA TRP A 78 9.27 2.07 -15.69
C TRP A 78 10.44 1.09 -15.44
N ALA A 79 10.19 0.13 -14.55
CA ALA A 79 11.11 -0.95 -14.21
C ALA A 79 10.72 -2.29 -14.88
N THR A 80 11.55 -3.32 -14.72
CA THR A 80 11.32 -4.67 -15.28
C THR A 80 9.90 -5.23 -15.06
N PRO A 81 9.23 -5.03 -13.90
CA PRO A 81 7.85 -5.51 -13.72
C PRO A 81 6.82 -4.80 -14.62
N ALA A 82 7.05 -3.54 -14.99
CA ALA A 82 6.14 -2.79 -15.87
C ALA A 82 6.11 -3.36 -17.29
N LYS A 83 7.24 -3.93 -17.75
CA LYS A 83 7.38 -4.59 -19.06
C LYS A 83 6.52 -5.86 -19.21
N ALA A 84 5.98 -6.39 -18.12
CA ALA A 84 5.05 -7.51 -18.17
C ALA A 84 3.62 -7.10 -18.56
N TRP A 85 3.31 -5.80 -18.46
CA TRP A 85 1.97 -5.25 -18.66
C TRP A 85 1.88 -4.34 -19.88
N TRP A 86 2.94 -3.58 -20.18
CA TRP A 86 2.99 -2.74 -21.38
C TRP A 86 4.29 -2.97 -22.17
N ASP A 87 4.26 -2.67 -23.47
CA ASP A 87 5.41 -2.86 -24.36
C ASP A 87 6.48 -1.77 -24.18
N ASN A 88 6.06 -0.54 -23.86
CA ASN A 88 6.95 0.61 -23.75
C ASN A 88 6.42 1.67 -22.77
N PRO A 89 7.30 2.50 -22.17
CA PRO A 89 6.91 3.52 -21.21
C PRO A 89 6.18 4.72 -21.84
N ASP A 90 6.12 4.82 -23.17
CA ASP A 90 5.45 5.89 -23.90
C ASP A 90 4.01 5.52 -24.29
N ASP A 91 3.53 4.34 -23.87
CA ASP A 91 2.15 3.92 -24.11
C ASP A 91 1.18 4.97 -23.52
N PRO A 92 0.26 5.51 -24.35
CA PRO A 92 -0.66 6.57 -23.95
C PRO A 92 -1.76 6.10 -22.98
N SER A 93 -1.92 4.80 -22.78
CA SER A 93 -2.85 4.23 -21.79
C SER A 93 -2.30 4.28 -20.36
N ILE A 94 -0.98 4.32 -20.19
CA ILE A 94 -0.34 4.33 -18.87
C ILE A 94 -0.64 5.64 -18.14
N ARG A 95 -1.03 5.51 -16.88
CA ARG A 95 -1.26 6.56 -15.91
C ARG A 95 -0.49 6.29 -14.63
N ILE A 96 -0.32 7.35 -13.85
CA ILE A 96 0.21 7.30 -12.49
C ILE A 96 -0.97 7.46 -11.54
N LEU A 97 -1.09 6.53 -10.59
CA LEU A 97 -1.87 6.78 -9.38
C LEU A 97 -0.91 7.21 -8.29
N LYS A 98 -1.00 8.47 -7.86
CA LYS A 98 -0.25 8.98 -6.73
C LYS A 98 -1.13 8.94 -5.49
N VAL A 99 -0.62 8.37 -4.41
CA VAL A 99 -1.25 8.42 -3.09
C VAL A 99 -0.40 9.31 -2.20
N THR A 100 -0.98 10.36 -1.64
CA THR A 100 -0.36 11.20 -0.62
C THR A 100 -0.82 10.73 0.77
N PRO A 101 0.07 10.14 1.57
CA PRO A 101 -0.25 9.70 2.93
C PRO A 101 -0.64 10.87 3.84
N SER A 102 -1.64 10.64 4.70
CA SER A 102 -2.05 11.54 5.79
C SER A 102 -1.85 10.92 7.17
N SER A 103 -1.96 9.60 7.27
CA SER A 103 -1.59 8.86 8.47
C SER A 103 -1.15 7.45 8.14
N ALA A 104 -0.36 6.87 9.05
CA ALA A 104 0.09 5.50 8.95
C ALA A 104 0.06 4.83 10.31
N GLU A 105 -0.38 3.58 10.34
CA GLU A 105 -0.31 2.72 11.52
C GLU A 105 0.54 1.50 11.16
N TYR A 106 1.54 1.21 11.99
CA TYR A 106 2.42 0.07 11.79
C TYR A 106 2.36 -0.90 12.98
N TRP A 107 2.57 -2.17 12.67
CA TRP A 107 2.73 -3.25 13.65
C TRP A 107 4.04 -3.96 13.36
N ASP A 108 4.92 -4.02 14.35
CA ASP A 108 6.20 -4.72 14.28
C ASP A 108 6.25 -5.81 15.36
N SER A 109 5.86 -7.03 14.98
CA SER A 109 5.93 -8.18 15.86
C SER A 109 7.27 -8.91 15.75
N PRO A 110 7.69 -9.71 16.75
CA PRO A 110 9.00 -10.38 16.79
C PRO A 110 9.29 -11.44 15.71
N GLY A 111 8.57 -11.48 14.59
CA GLY A 111 8.63 -12.54 13.59
C GLY A 111 7.92 -13.82 14.05
N THR A 112 7.60 -14.69 13.07
CA THR A 112 6.66 -15.80 13.26
C THR A 112 7.08 -16.80 14.36
N ILE A 113 8.34 -17.23 14.36
CA ILE A 113 8.84 -18.27 15.29
C ILE A 113 8.86 -17.76 16.75
N ILE A 114 9.37 -16.55 16.96
CA ILE A 114 9.44 -15.94 18.30
C ILE A 114 8.03 -15.67 18.82
N SER A 115 7.12 -15.23 17.95
CA SER A 115 5.71 -15.03 18.28
C SER A 115 5.06 -16.32 18.81
N TYR A 116 5.29 -17.47 18.16
CA TYR A 116 4.78 -18.75 18.66
C TYR A 116 5.38 -19.17 20.00
N ILE A 117 6.68 -18.98 20.21
CA ILE A 117 7.33 -19.28 21.50
C ILE A 117 6.75 -18.41 22.61
N LYS A 118 6.58 -17.10 22.37
CA LYS A 118 5.98 -16.18 23.34
C LYS A 118 4.52 -16.54 23.64
N MET A 119 3.72 -16.89 22.64
CA MET A 119 2.34 -17.34 22.84
C MET A 119 2.26 -18.63 23.66
N ALA A 120 3.13 -19.62 23.37
CA ALA A 120 3.17 -20.86 24.14
C ALA A 120 3.57 -20.63 25.60
N ALA A 121 4.58 -19.79 25.84
CA ALA A 121 4.98 -19.39 27.19
C ALA A 121 3.84 -18.69 27.94
N ALA A 122 3.16 -17.74 27.29
CA ALA A 122 2.04 -16.98 27.84
C ALA A 122 0.84 -17.86 28.20
N ALA A 123 0.55 -18.89 27.40
CA ALA A 123 -0.51 -19.87 27.70
C ALA A 123 -0.21 -20.70 28.96
N VAL A 124 1.07 -21.00 29.21
CA VAL A 124 1.51 -21.71 30.42
C VAL A 124 1.49 -20.79 31.65
N THR A 125 1.80 -19.51 31.48
CA THR A 125 1.91 -18.55 32.58
C THR A 125 0.63 -17.73 32.82
N ASN A 126 -0.41 -17.93 32.00
CA ASN A 126 -1.66 -17.17 32.00
C ASN A 126 -1.45 -15.64 31.95
N SER A 127 -0.42 -15.19 31.21
CA SER A 127 -0.10 -13.78 31.01
C SER A 127 -0.37 -13.36 29.56
N LYS A 128 -0.38 -12.04 29.29
CA LYS A 128 -0.47 -11.55 27.90
C LYS A 128 0.91 -11.69 27.23
N PRO A 129 1.01 -12.32 26.04
CA PRO A 129 2.26 -12.35 25.31
C PRO A 129 2.59 -10.94 24.83
N ASP A 130 3.84 -10.52 25.04
CA ASP A 130 4.39 -9.30 24.47
C ASP A 130 4.67 -9.53 22.96
N MET A 131 3.77 -9.03 22.12
CA MET A 131 3.77 -9.26 20.68
C MET A 131 4.40 -8.12 19.86
N GLY A 132 5.19 -7.26 20.50
CA GLY A 132 5.86 -6.13 19.84
C GLY A 132 5.05 -4.83 19.88
N ASP A 133 5.54 -3.84 19.14
CA ASP A 133 5.06 -2.45 19.19
C ASP A 133 4.04 -2.15 18.08
N ASN A 134 3.10 -1.28 18.41
CA ASN A 134 2.19 -0.62 17.46
C ASN A 134 2.27 0.89 17.68
N ALA A 135 2.32 1.66 16.59
CA ALA A 135 2.19 3.10 16.67
C ALA A 135 1.48 3.68 15.46
N GLU A 136 0.72 4.74 15.72
CA GLU A 136 0.09 5.58 14.70
C GLU A 136 0.90 6.88 14.53
N VAL A 137 1.09 7.28 13.27
CA VAL A 137 1.79 8.50 12.88
C VAL A 137 0.86 9.33 12.00
N THR A 138 0.67 10.59 12.34
CA THR A 138 0.06 11.59 11.45
C THR A 138 1.18 12.28 10.65
N LEU A 139 0.98 12.45 9.35
CA LEU A 139 2.00 12.90 8.39
C LEU A 139 1.74 14.31 7.87
#